data_AF-A0AAD0X0I7-F1
#
_entry.id   AF-A0AAD0X0I7-F1
#
_cell.length_a   1.000
_cell.length_b   1.000
_cell.length_c   1.000
_cell.angle_alpha   90.00
_cell.angle_beta   90.00
_cell.angle_gamma   90.00
#
_symmetry.space_group_name_H-M   'P 1'
#
loop_
_entity.id
_entity.type
_entity.pdbx_description
1 polymer ?
#
loop_
_entity_poly.entity_id
_entity_poly.type
_entity_poly.pdbx_seq_one_letter_code
_entity_poly.pdbx_strand_id
1 'polypeptide(L)'
;MHSRTLILLLVVVSLAFCWILLPFYGAVFWAVVLAVIFSPLQRQLALRLGGRGNLSAMITLFLCLVVAVLPVLLIGLMLVQEGADFYHRLESGELDIGAYVNQFRELLPRFLQRQLDRLGIGNFNGLRDRIVSGMLQGSQFLATKAFAIGQNTFEAVAGFFVMLYLLYFFLRDGYEVARNVRMAIPLGEQHKRRLQIKFTRVVRATVKGNIVVAIVQGALGSLVFWFMDIQSPVFWGVMMAFLSLLPLVGAGLIWGPVALFFVLNGALWEGVGLALFGILVIGLVDNFLRPMLVGKDTRMPDYLVLISTLGGLSLFGLNGFVIGPLIAALFVASWDLFTEAGKKVMLP
;
A
#
# COMPACT_ATOMS: atom_id res chain seq x y z
N MET A 1 -0.13 9.04 -48.37
CA MET A 1 1.08 9.31 -47.56
C MET A 1 0.81 10.19 -46.34
N HIS A 2 -0.04 11.23 -46.42
CA HIS A 2 -0.35 12.13 -45.30
C HIS A 2 -0.92 11.46 -44.03
N SER A 3 -1.72 10.38 -44.13
CA SER A 3 -2.25 9.73 -42.92
C SER A 3 -1.16 8.96 -42.15
N ARG A 4 -0.17 8.36 -42.84
CA ARG A 4 0.91 7.61 -42.19
C ARG A 4 1.86 8.53 -41.44
N THR A 5 2.20 9.69 -42.01
CA THR A 5 3.03 10.69 -41.33
C THR A 5 2.31 11.33 -40.14
N LEU A 6 1.00 11.59 -40.24
CA LEU A 6 0.20 12.09 -39.10
C LEU A 6 0.09 11.05 -37.98
N ILE A 7 -0.15 9.78 -38.30
CA ILE A 7 -0.18 8.70 -37.29
C ILE A 7 1.18 8.54 -36.63
N LEU A 8 2.27 8.57 -37.41
CA LEU A 8 3.63 8.49 -36.86
C LEU A 8 3.93 9.66 -35.93
N LEU A 9 3.62 10.90 -36.35
CA LEU A 9 3.77 12.09 -35.51
C LEU A 9 2.93 11.97 -34.22
N LEU A 10 1.68 11.53 -34.33
CA LEU A 10 0.80 11.33 -33.19
C LEU A 10 1.39 10.32 -32.20
N VAL A 11 1.91 9.19 -32.68
CA VAL A 11 2.54 8.15 -31.85
C VAL A 11 3.79 8.72 -31.17
N VAL A 12 4.67 9.40 -31.90
CA VAL A 12 5.90 9.99 -31.34
C VAL A 12 5.59 11.04 -30.27
N VAL A 13 4.68 11.97 -30.55
CA VAL A 13 4.28 13.00 -29.58
C VAL A 13 3.61 12.39 -28.36
N SER A 14 2.76 11.36 -28.55
CA SER A 14 2.12 10.67 -27.44
C SER A 14 3.13 9.92 -26.56
N LEU A 15 4.12 9.25 -27.16
CA LEU A 15 5.19 8.58 -26.43
C LEU A 15 6.08 9.57 -25.68
N ALA A 16 6.46 10.68 -26.32
CA ALA A 16 7.24 11.74 -25.69
C ALA A 16 6.48 12.36 -24.50
N PHE A 17 5.17 12.62 -24.67
CA PHE A 17 4.33 13.11 -23.58
C PHE A 17 4.21 12.09 -22.44
N CYS A 18 4.01 10.81 -22.75
CA CYS A 18 4.00 9.75 -21.74
C CYS A 18 5.33 9.69 -20.98
N TRP A 19 6.47 9.85 -21.67
CA TRP A 19 7.79 9.88 -21.04
C TRP A 19 7.96 11.03 -20.06
N ILE A 20 7.45 12.22 -20.40
CA ILE A 20 7.45 13.40 -19.51
C ILE A 20 6.54 13.18 -18.29
N LEU A 21 5.45 12.42 -18.44
CA LEU A 21 4.55 12.09 -17.33
C LEU A 21 5.06 10.95 -16.44
N LEU A 22 6.05 10.16 -16.89
CA LEU A 22 6.57 9.01 -16.13
C LEU A 22 7.01 9.39 -14.69
N PRO A 23 7.73 10.50 -14.43
CA PRO A 23 8.08 10.88 -13.06
C PRO A 23 6.86 11.11 -12.16
N PHE A 24 5.75 11.57 -12.74
CA PHE A 24 4.50 11.87 -12.03
C PHE A 24 3.47 10.74 -12.12
N TYR A 25 3.85 9.54 -12.58
CA TYR A 25 2.90 8.44 -12.77
C TYR A 25 2.12 8.11 -11.49
N GLY A 26 2.77 8.14 -10.33
CA GLY A 26 2.14 7.90 -9.03
C GLY A 26 1.09 8.96 -8.69
N ALA A 27 1.39 10.23 -8.97
CA ALA A 27 0.47 11.34 -8.77
C ALA A 27 -0.77 11.23 -9.68
N VAL A 28 -0.56 10.92 -10.96
CA VAL A 28 -1.64 10.68 -11.92
C VAL A 28 -2.48 9.48 -11.49
N PHE A 29 -1.84 8.37 -11.10
CA PHE A 29 -2.51 7.15 -10.66
C PHE A 29 -3.42 7.41 -9.46
N TRP A 30 -2.90 8.00 -8.40
CA TRP A 30 -3.67 8.28 -7.18
C TRP A 30 -4.76 9.31 -7.43
N ALA A 31 -4.54 10.32 -8.28
CA ALA A 31 -5.58 11.25 -8.69
C ALA A 31 -6.75 10.53 -9.39
N VAL A 32 -6.48 9.59 -10.30
CA VAL A 32 -7.53 8.79 -10.95
C VAL A 32 -8.24 7.89 -9.94
N VAL A 33 -7.50 7.18 -9.08
CA VAL A 33 -8.07 6.27 -8.08
C VAL A 33 -9.00 7.02 -7.13
N LEU A 34 -8.53 8.13 -6.56
CA LEU A 34 -9.34 8.96 -5.65
C LEU A 34 -10.53 9.57 -6.39
N ALA A 35 -10.37 10.07 -7.62
CA ALA A 35 -11.47 10.58 -8.41
C ALA A 35 -12.56 9.51 -8.66
N VAL A 36 -12.17 8.27 -8.96
CA VAL A 36 -13.10 7.15 -9.16
C VAL A 36 -13.80 6.77 -7.87
N ILE A 37 -13.12 6.81 -6.72
CA ILE A 37 -13.68 6.48 -5.40
C ILE A 37 -14.66 7.55 -4.93
N PHE A 38 -14.28 8.83 -5.05
CA PHE A 38 -15.07 9.99 -4.59
C PHE A 38 -16.07 10.50 -5.64
N SER A 39 -16.04 9.96 -6.86
CA SER A 39 -17.01 10.22 -7.93
C SER A 39 -18.50 10.19 -7.52
N PRO A 40 -19.00 9.22 -6.71
CA PRO A 40 -20.41 9.20 -6.34
C PRO A 40 -20.75 10.35 -5.39
N LEU A 41 -19.83 10.69 -4.48
CA LEU A 41 -19.97 11.82 -3.57
C LEU A 41 -19.95 13.14 -4.36
N GLN A 42 -19.00 13.29 -5.29
CA GLN A 42 -18.92 14.45 -6.18
C GLN A 42 -20.22 14.65 -6.97
N ARG A 43 -20.79 13.58 -7.53
CA ARG A 43 -22.06 13.65 -8.26
C ARG A 43 -23.22 14.06 -7.36
N GLN A 44 -23.30 13.54 -6.13
CA GLN A 44 -24.33 13.93 -5.17
C GLN A 44 -24.22 15.41 -4.77
N LEU A 45 -23.00 15.88 -4.50
CA LEU A 45 -22.75 17.29 -4.18
C LEU A 45 -23.05 18.21 -5.36
N ALA A 46 -22.63 17.84 -6.58
CA ALA A 46 -22.91 18.62 -7.79
C ALA A 46 -24.42 18.78 -8.02
N LEU A 47 -25.22 17.72 -7.79
CA LEU A 47 -26.68 17.79 -7.88
C LEU A 47 -27.28 18.68 -6.78
N ARG A 48 -26.80 18.57 -5.53
CA ARG A 48 -27.30 19.40 -4.40
C ARG A 48 -26.95 20.89 -4.54
N LEU A 49 -25.81 21.20 -5.17
CA LEU A 49 -25.29 22.57 -5.33
C LEU A 49 -25.70 23.22 -6.66
N GLY A 50 -26.74 22.69 -7.32
CA GLY A 50 -27.31 23.28 -8.53
C GLY A 50 -26.37 23.23 -9.75
N GLY A 51 -25.52 22.22 -9.88
CA GLY A 51 -24.63 22.04 -11.03
C GLY A 51 -23.37 22.90 -11.02
N ARG A 52 -23.05 23.58 -9.91
CA ARG A 52 -21.82 24.37 -9.77
C ARG A 52 -20.59 23.44 -9.65
N GLY A 53 -20.03 23.07 -10.80
CA GLY A 53 -18.92 22.11 -10.92
C GLY A 53 -17.69 22.46 -10.08
N ASN A 54 -17.24 23.71 -10.12
CA ASN A 54 -16.06 24.15 -9.33
C ASN A 54 -16.28 24.03 -7.82
N LEU A 55 -17.45 24.46 -7.30
CA LEU A 55 -17.72 24.46 -5.86
C LEU A 55 -17.85 23.02 -5.32
N SER A 56 -18.60 22.18 -6.04
CA SER A 56 -18.73 20.76 -5.68
C SER A 56 -17.37 20.05 -5.70
N ALA A 57 -16.55 20.30 -6.73
CA ALA A 57 -15.21 19.72 -6.84
C ALA A 57 -14.29 20.17 -5.69
N MET A 58 -14.32 21.45 -5.31
CA MET A 58 -13.53 21.96 -4.18
C MET A 58 -13.95 21.33 -2.85
N ILE A 59 -15.26 21.23 -2.59
CA ILE A 59 -15.77 20.60 -1.36
C ILE A 59 -15.39 19.12 -1.32
N THR A 60 -15.54 18.40 -2.44
CA THR A 60 -15.15 16.99 -2.51
C THR A 60 -13.65 16.81 -2.36
N LEU A 61 -12.83 17.68 -2.94
CA LEU A 61 -11.37 17.67 -2.79
C LEU A 61 -10.97 17.88 -1.32
N PHE A 62 -11.59 18.86 -0.65
CA PHE A 62 -11.37 19.11 0.77
C PHE A 62 -11.76 17.90 1.62
N LEU A 63 -12.93 17.30 1.36
CA LEU A 63 -13.35 16.09 2.05
C LEU A 63 -12.37 14.92 1.79
N CYS A 64 -11.88 14.78 0.57
CA CYS A 64 -10.87 13.77 0.22
C CYS A 64 -9.57 14.00 1.02
N LEU A 65 -9.13 15.25 1.17
CA LEU A 65 -7.95 15.59 1.95
C LEU A 65 -8.14 15.22 3.43
N VAL A 66 -9.30 15.51 4.00
CA VAL A 66 -9.61 15.17 5.41
C VAL A 66 -9.76 13.67 5.63
N VAL A 67 -10.42 12.94 4.72
CA VAL A 67 -10.75 11.52 4.93
C VAL A 67 -9.62 10.59 4.51
N ALA A 68 -8.85 10.92 3.47
CA ALA A 68 -7.81 10.04 2.93
C ALA A 68 -6.40 10.49 3.29
N VAL A 69 -6.09 11.79 3.16
CA VAL A 69 -4.71 12.29 3.31
C VAL A 69 -4.36 12.52 4.77
N LEU A 70 -5.25 13.16 5.54
CA LEU A 70 -4.99 13.51 6.93
C LEU A 70 -4.67 12.29 7.81
N PRO A 71 -5.40 11.15 7.75
CA PRO A 71 -5.07 9.99 8.57
C PRO A 71 -3.70 9.41 8.23
N VAL A 72 -3.34 9.35 6.94
CA VAL A 72 -2.03 8.87 6.50
C VAL A 72 -0.91 9.79 6.98
N LEU A 73 -1.13 11.11 6.96
CA LEU A 73 -0.17 12.09 7.46
C LEU A 73 0.01 11.99 8.97
N LEU A 74 -1.08 11.87 9.73
CA LEU A 74 -1.03 11.67 11.18
C LEU A 74 -0.30 10.38 11.54
N ILE A 75 -0.64 9.27 10.88
CA ILE A 75 0.06 7.99 11.02
C ILE A 75 1.54 8.15 10.70
N GLY A 76 1.90 8.81 9.59
CA GLY A 76 3.28 9.06 9.21
C GLY A 76 4.06 9.84 10.27
N LEU A 77 3.45 10.89 10.82
CA LEU A 77 4.05 11.66 11.91
C LEU A 77 4.23 10.82 13.19
N MET A 78 3.24 10.02 13.57
CA MET A 78 3.35 9.11 14.71
C MET A 78 4.47 8.10 14.51
N LEU A 79 4.62 7.53 13.31
CA LEU A 79 5.72 6.60 13.00
C LEU A 79 7.09 7.27 13.09
N VAL A 80 7.20 8.52 12.65
CA VAL A 80 8.46 9.29 12.76
C VAL A 80 8.77 9.59 14.22
N GLN A 81 7.78 10.00 15.02
CA GLN A 81 7.96 10.28 16.45
C GLN A 81 8.34 9.02 17.22
N GLU A 82 7.58 7.94 17.08
CA GLU A 82 7.87 6.68 17.76
C GLU A 82 9.22 6.09 17.32
N GLY A 83 9.57 6.23 16.03
CA GLY A 83 10.86 5.83 15.50
C GLY A 83 12.03 6.67 16.05
N ALA A 84 11.84 7.99 16.22
CA ALA A 84 12.82 8.87 16.84
C ALA A 84 12.98 8.59 18.34
N ASP A 85 11.88 8.35 19.06
CA ASP A 85 11.91 7.97 20.47
C ASP A 85 12.58 6.61 20.67
N PHE A 86 12.30 5.64 19.80
CA PHE A 86 12.99 4.36 19.78
C PHE A 86 14.50 4.55 19.55
N TYR A 87 14.88 5.40 18.61
CA TYR A 87 16.29 5.73 18.34
C TYR A 87 16.96 6.39 19.56
N HIS A 88 16.30 7.36 20.19
CA HIS A 88 16.81 8.04 21.38
C HIS A 88 16.97 7.09 22.57
N ARG A 89 16.03 6.15 22.79
CA ARG A 89 16.16 5.12 23.84
C ARG A 89 17.30 4.14 23.60
N LEU A 90 17.64 3.92 22.32
CA LEU A 90 18.78 3.11 21.91
C LEU A 90 20.10 3.83 22.19
N GLU A 91 20.15 5.13 21.88
CA GLU A 91 21.33 5.98 22.07
C GLU A 91 21.59 6.32 23.54
N SER A 92 20.53 6.54 24.33
CA SER A 92 20.61 6.83 25.76
C SER A 92 21.03 5.61 26.61
N GLY A 93 21.05 4.41 26.02
CA GLY A 93 21.40 3.18 26.72
C GLY A 93 20.29 2.63 27.62
N GLU A 94 19.07 3.16 27.56
CA GLU A 94 17.91 2.61 28.27
C GLU A 94 17.45 1.27 27.64
N LEU A 95 17.62 1.10 26.33
CA LEU A 95 17.48 -0.17 25.63
C LEU A 95 18.86 -0.80 25.45
N ASP A 96 19.32 -1.55 26.45
CA ASP A 96 20.56 -2.34 26.34
C ASP A 96 20.31 -3.55 25.42
N ILE A 97 20.43 -3.34 24.10
CA ILE A 97 20.34 -4.39 23.08
C ILE A 97 21.29 -5.56 23.44
N GLY A 98 22.43 -5.28 24.09
CA GLY A 98 23.37 -6.29 24.55
C GLY A 98 22.76 -7.25 25.58
N ALA A 99 21.98 -6.73 26.53
CA ALA A 99 21.28 -7.54 27.52
C ALA A 99 20.18 -8.40 26.88
N TYR A 100 19.39 -7.86 25.96
CA TYR A 100 18.35 -8.61 25.24
C TYR A 100 18.94 -9.70 24.32
N VAL A 101 20.04 -9.38 23.62
CA VAL A 101 20.75 -10.36 22.77
C VAL A 101 21.35 -11.48 23.61
N ASN A 102 21.87 -11.17 24.81
CA ASN A 102 22.35 -12.19 25.75
C ASN A 102 21.23 -13.08 26.27
N GLN A 103 20.12 -12.49 26.68
CA GLN A 103 18.96 -13.24 27.17
C GLN A 103 18.42 -14.17 26.06
N PHE A 104 18.35 -13.68 24.82
CA PHE A 104 17.98 -14.49 23.66
C PHE A 104 19.01 -15.59 23.34
N ARG A 105 20.31 -15.30 23.53
CA ARG A 105 21.42 -16.26 23.38
C ARG A 105 21.38 -17.38 24.40
N GLU A 106 21.03 -17.09 25.65
CA GLU A 106 20.89 -18.09 26.71
C GLU A 106 19.71 -19.04 26.47
N LEU A 107 18.67 -18.57 25.79
CA LEU A 107 17.50 -19.35 25.38
C LEU A 107 17.76 -20.21 24.12
N LEU A 108 18.84 -19.96 23.36
CA LEU A 108 19.19 -20.71 22.15
C LEU A 108 19.85 -22.07 22.50
N PRO A 109 19.52 -23.17 21.79
CA PRO A 109 20.19 -24.46 21.97
C PRO A 109 21.72 -24.35 21.76
N ARG A 110 22.51 -25.08 22.56
CA ARG A 110 24.00 -25.04 22.55
C ARG A 110 24.67 -25.25 21.18
N PHE A 111 23.97 -25.79 20.19
CA PHE A 111 24.45 -25.91 18.81
C PHE A 111 24.41 -24.56 18.07
N LEU A 112 23.35 -23.78 18.24
CA LEU A 112 23.19 -22.44 17.65
C LEU A 112 24.15 -21.44 18.30
N GLN A 113 24.34 -21.52 19.62
CA GLN A 113 25.32 -20.69 20.34
C GLN A 113 26.74 -20.83 19.75
N ARG A 114 27.18 -22.08 19.50
CA ARG A 114 28.49 -22.38 18.90
C ARG A 114 28.63 -21.87 17.46
N GLN A 115 27.55 -21.82 16.69
CA GLN A 115 27.55 -21.25 15.34
C GLN A 115 27.64 -19.71 15.38
N LEU A 116 26.94 -19.06 16.32
CA LEU A 116 27.03 -17.61 16.54
C LEU A 116 28.44 -17.19 17.00
N ASP A 117 29.08 -17.99 17.85
CA ASP A 117 30.45 -17.74 18.29
C ASP A 117 31.47 -17.85 17.14
N ARG A 118 31.28 -18.81 16.22
CA ARG A 118 32.12 -18.94 15.01
C ARG A 118 31.96 -17.77 14.05
N LEU A 119 30.81 -17.09 14.05
CA LEU A 119 30.55 -15.89 13.23
C LEU A 119 31.13 -14.60 13.86
N GLY A 120 31.76 -14.68 15.03
CA GLY A 120 32.38 -13.53 15.71
C GLY A 120 31.39 -12.58 16.37
N ILE A 121 30.14 -13.03 16.57
CA ILE A 121 29.07 -12.30 17.27
C ILE A 121 29.17 -12.54 18.80
N GLY A 122 30.08 -13.42 19.24
CA GLY A 122 30.21 -13.90 20.61
C GLY A 122 30.82 -12.93 21.64
N ASN A 123 31.55 -11.89 21.20
CA ASN A 123 32.28 -10.97 22.09
C ASN A 123 31.66 -9.56 22.11
N PHE A 124 31.25 -9.11 23.30
CA PHE A 124 30.64 -7.81 23.58
C PHE A 124 31.40 -6.60 23.01
N ASN A 125 32.73 -6.64 23.08
CA ASN A 125 33.56 -5.53 22.60
C ASN A 125 33.56 -5.44 21.07
N GLY A 126 33.56 -6.58 20.38
CA GLY A 126 33.51 -6.62 18.91
C GLY A 126 32.15 -6.21 18.34
N LEU A 127 31.05 -6.51 19.05
CA LEU A 127 29.71 -6.09 18.63
C LEU A 127 29.51 -4.59 18.86
N ARG A 128 29.93 -4.07 20.02
CA ARG A 128 29.90 -2.63 20.32
C ARG A 128 30.77 -1.84 19.34
N ASP A 129 32.00 -2.28 19.08
CA ASP A 129 32.89 -1.61 18.13
C ASP A 129 32.38 -1.73 16.68
N ARG A 130 31.72 -2.83 16.29
CA ARG A 130 31.05 -2.97 14.97
C ARG A 130 29.78 -2.13 14.86
N ILE A 131 29.01 -1.97 15.93
CA ILE A 131 27.84 -1.09 15.97
C ILE A 131 28.29 0.37 15.92
N VAL A 132 29.32 0.75 16.67
CA VAL A 132 29.87 2.12 16.69
C VAL A 132 30.56 2.46 15.36
N SER A 133 31.37 1.56 14.79
CA SER A 133 31.97 1.76 13.46
C SER A 133 30.94 1.71 12.33
N GLY A 134 29.91 0.87 12.44
CA GLY A 134 28.73 0.87 11.58
C GLY A 134 27.88 2.13 11.71
N MET A 135 27.82 2.73 12.90
CA MET A 135 27.16 4.02 13.16
C MET A 135 27.96 5.21 12.64
N LEU A 136 29.30 5.21 12.72
CA LEU A 136 30.14 6.26 12.14
C LEU A 136 30.12 6.20 10.60
N GLN A 137 30.14 5.01 10.02
CA GLN A 137 29.89 4.82 8.59
C GLN A 137 28.44 5.17 8.21
N GLY A 138 27.47 4.82 9.06
CA GLY A 138 26.06 5.19 8.91
C GLY A 138 25.81 6.70 9.01
N SER A 139 26.56 7.42 9.83
CA SER A 139 26.54 8.88 9.99
C SER A 139 27.04 9.57 8.72
N GLN A 140 28.13 9.08 8.13
CA GLN A 140 28.66 9.62 6.88
C GLN A 140 27.76 9.26 5.67
N PHE A 141 27.10 8.10 5.73
CA PHE A 141 26.06 7.65 4.79
C PHE A 141 24.75 8.43 4.95
N LEU A 142 24.37 8.83 6.17
CA LEU A 142 23.25 9.70 6.49
C LEU A 142 23.50 11.14 6.06
N ALA A 143 24.73 11.66 6.20
CA ALA A 143 25.10 13.00 5.74
C ALA A 143 25.07 13.12 4.20
N THR A 144 25.55 12.10 3.48
CA THR A 144 25.42 12.05 2.01
C THR A 144 24.00 11.72 1.55
N LYS A 145 23.23 10.96 2.33
CA LYS A 145 21.79 10.73 2.07
C LYS A 145 20.89 11.84 2.57
N ALA A 146 21.33 12.80 3.38
CA ALA A 146 20.49 13.91 3.83
C ALA A 146 20.04 14.76 2.61
N PHE A 147 20.93 14.94 1.63
CA PHE A 147 20.59 15.57 0.35
C PHE A 147 19.60 14.72 -0.48
N ALA A 148 19.78 13.39 -0.50
CA ALA A 148 18.87 12.47 -1.18
C ALA A 148 17.49 12.35 -0.51
N ILE A 149 17.43 12.43 0.83
CA ILE A 149 16.21 12.48 1.62
C ILE A 149 15.49 13.81 1.36
N GLY A 150 16.21 14.92 1.31
CA GLY A 150 15.67 16.23 0.93
C GLY A 150 15.08 16.22 -0.49
N GLN A 151 15.80 15.67 -1.46
CA GLN A 151 15.32 15.54 -2.85
C GLN A 151 14.08 14.64 -2.95
N ASN A 152 14.09 13.46 -2.32
CA ASN A 152 12.94 12.55 -2.31
C ASN A 152 11.72 13.17 -1.62
N THR A 153 11.95 13.97 -0.57
CA THR A 153 10.87 14.70 0.10
C THR A 153 10.29 15.77 -0.80
N PHE A 154 11.13 16.52 -1.52
CA PHE A 154 10.68 17.49 -2.51
C PHE A 154 9.88 16.84 -3.64
N GLU A 155 10.35 15.72 -4.19
CA GLU A 155 9.63 14.96 -5.23
C GLU A 155 8.28 14.44 -4.70
N ALA A 156 8.23 13.93 -3.46
CA ALA A 156 6.98 13.49 -2.84
C ALA A 156 6.00 14.65 -2.64
N VAL A 157 6.46 15.80 -2.16
CA VAL A 157 5.64 17.01 -1.97
C VAL A 157 5.14 17.55 -3.31
N ALA A 158 6.02 17.67 -4.31
CA ALA A 158 5.66 18.09 -5.65
C ALA A 158 4.63 17.13 -6.27
N GLY A 159 4.89 15.81 -6.18
CA GLY A 159 3.96 14.77 -6.62
C GLY A 159 2.61 14.85 -5.91
N PHE A 160 2.59 15.15 -4.61
CA PHE A 160 1.36 15.35 -3.85
C PHE A 160 0.55 16.56 -4.36
N PHE A 161 1.19 17.70 -4.62
CA PHE A 161 0.50 18.87 -5.19
C PHE A 161 -0.01 18.61 -6.62
N VAL A 162 0.78 17.93 -7.45
CA VAL A 162 0.35 17.49 -8.79
C VAL A 162 -0.85 16.54 -8.70
N MET A 163 -0.82 15.59 -7.76
CA MET A 163 -1.95 14.70 -7.52
C MET A 163 -3.21 15.47 -7.13
N LEU A 164 -3.12 16.43 -6.19
CA LEU A 164 -4.26 17.26 -5.79
C LEU A 164 -4.80 18.10 -6.93
N TYR A 165 -3.90 18.70 -7.72
CA TYR A 165 -4.26 19.45 -8.92
C TYR A 165 -5.03 18.58 -9.91
N LEU A 166 -4.48 17.42 -10.27
CA LEU A 166 -5.14 16.49 -11.20
C LEU A 166 -6.47 15.96 -10.63
N LEU A 167 -6.51 15.64 -9.34
CA LEU A 167 -7.70 15.18 -8.65
C LEU A 167 -8.82 16.22 -8.74
N TYR A 168 -8.51 17.51 -8.54
CA TYR A 168 -9.47 18.59 -8.71
C TYR A 168 -10.10 18.58 -10.11
N PHE A 169 -9.28 18.55 -11.16
CA PHE A 169 -9.78 18.50 -12.54
C PHE A 169 -10.53 17.21 -12.86
N PHE A 170 -10.11 16.06 -12.33
CA PHE A 170 -10.83 14.80 -12.51
C PHE A 170 -12.16 14.76 -11.75
N LEU A 171 -12.27 15.40 -10.59
CA LEU A 171 -13.55 15.55 -9.88
C LEU A 171 -14.49 16.51 -10.62
N ARG A 172 -13.95 17.59 -11.20
CA ARG A 172 -14.74 18.57 -11.94
C ARG A 172 -15.18 18.08 -13.32
N ASP A 173 -14.22 17.65 -14.13
CA ASP A 173 -14.37 17.40 -15.58
C ASP A 173 -14.30 15.91 -15.93
N GLY A 174 -14.26 15.01 -14.92
CA GLY A 174 -14.00 13.58 -15.12
C GLY A 174 -14.95 12.87 -16.08
N TYR A 175 -16.21 13.32 -16.21
CA TYR A 175 -17.14 12.76 -17.19
C TYR A 175 -16.69 13.04 -18.63
N GLU A 176 -16.23 14.27 -18.93
CA GLU A 176 -15.78 14.64 -20.26
C GLU A 176 -14.45 13.96 -20.61
N VAL A 177 -13.52 13.93 -19.65
CA VAL A 177 -12.24 13.22 -19.81
C VAL A 177 -12.49 11.74 -20.09
N ALA A 178 -13.32 11.07 -19.29
CA ALA A 178 -13.65 9.66 -19.48
C ALA A 178 -14.36 9.41 -20.82
N ARG A 179 -15.26 10.32 -21.24
CA ARG A 179 -15.93 10.24 -22.54
C ARG A 179 -14.91 10.35 -23.69
N ASN A 180 -13.99 11.30 -23.64
CA ASN A 180 -13.00 11.50 -24.69
C ASN A 180 -12.05 10.30 -24.81
N VAL A 181 -11.58 9.77 -23.69
CA VAL A 181 -10.78 8.53 -23.66
C VAL A 181 -11.57 7.36 -24.25
N ARG A 182 -12.84 7.21 -23.88
CA ARG A 182 -13.71 6.15 -24.43
C ARG A 182 -13.91 6.30 -25.94
N MET A 183 -14.04 7.52 -26.45
CA MET A 183 -14.21 7.77 -27.89
C MET A 183 -12.94 7.47 -28.70
N ALA A 184 -11.76 7.66 -28.10
CA ALA A 184 -10.47 7.40 -28.75
C ALA A 184 -10.14 5.90 -28.89
N ILE A 185 -10.73 5.03 -28.06
CA ILE A 185 -10.47 3.58 -28.12
C ILE A 185 -11.21 2.96 -29.31
N PRO A 186 -10.53 2.23 -30.23
CA PRO A 186 -11.15 1.61 -31.39
C PRO A 186 -11.83 0.27 -31.05
N LEU A 187 -12.81 0.29 -30.14
CA LEU A 187 -13.61 -0.87 -29.73
C LEU A 187 -15.11 -0.60 -29.91
N GLY A 188 -15.92 -1.65 -30.04
CA GLY A 188 -17.38 -1.48 -30.06
C GLY A 188 -17.93 -0.89 -28.75
N GLU A 189 -18.98 -0.08 -28.82
CA GLU A 189 -19.53 0.66 -27.66
C GLU A 189 -19.95 -0.24 -26.48
N GLN A 190 -20.41 -1.46 -26.76
CA GLN A 190 -20.71 -2.46 -25.73
C GLN A 190 -19.46 -2.87 -24.94
N HIS A 191 -18.34 -3.12 -25.63
CA HIS A 191 -17.07 -3.52 -25.02
C HIS A 191 -16.47 -2.36 -24.20
N LYS A 192 -16.51 -1.14 -24.74
CA LYS A 192 -16.08 0.08 -24.05
C LYS A 192 -16.81 0.29 -22.73
N ARG A 193 -18.14 0.21 -22.74
CA ARG A 193 -18.98 0.38 -21.55
C ARG A 193 -18.71 -0.72 -20.52
N ARG A 194 -18.56 -1.96 -20.96
CA ARG A 194 -18.25 -3.10 -20.08
C ARG A 194 -16.88 -2.94 -19.41
N LEU A 195 -15.86 -2.53 -20.16
CA LEU A 195 -14.52 -2.27 -19.63
C LEU A 195 -14.53 -1.13 -18.60
N GLN A 196 -15.21 -0.02 -18.90
CA GLN A 196 -15.34 1.11 -17.99
C GLN A 196 -16.01 0.72 -16.66
N ILE A 197 -17.13 -0.02 -16.73
CA ILE A 197 -17.84 -0.50 -15.54
C ILE A 197 -16.96 -1.46 -14.74
N LYS A 198 -16.30 -2.41 -15.40
CA LYS A 198 -15.43 -3.40 -14.73
C LYS A 198 -14.23 -2.70 -14.08
N PHE A 199 -13.58 -1.75 -14.76
CA PHE A 199 -12.51 -0.94 -14.19
C PHE A 199 -12.95 -0.16 -12.94
N THR A 200 -14.05 0.60 -13.04
CA THR A 200 -14.56 1.38 -11.89
C THR A 200 -14.94 0.48 -10.72
N ARG A 201 -15.54 -0.69 -11.00
CA ARG A 201 -15.90 -1.67 -9.97
C ARG A 201 -14.66 -2.22 -9.28
N VAL A 202 -13.64 -2.65 -10.05
CA VAL A 202 -12.39 -3.19 -9.50
C VAL A 202 -11.66 -2.15 -8.67
N VAL A 203 -11.44 -0.93 -9.19
CA VAL A 203 -10.75 0.13 -8.44
C VAL A 203 -11.45 0.39 -7.10
N ARG A 204 -12.78 0.55 -7.12
CA ARG A 204 -13.54 0.79 -5.88
C ARG A 204 -13.50 -0.40 -4.93
N ALA A 205 -13.65 -1.61 -5.45
CA ALA A 205 -13.65 -2.83 -4.63
C ALA A 205 -12.29 -3.05 -3.96
N THR A 206 -11.20 -2.93 -4.71
CA THR A 206 -9.84 -3.11 -4.21
C THR A 206 -9.51 -2.07 -3.13
N VAL A 207 -9.76 -0.79 -3.39
CA VAL A 207 -9.39 0.25 -2.41
C VAL A 207 -10.30 0.24 -1.19
N LYS A 208 -11.62 0.10 -1.35
CA LYS A 208 -12.53 0.00 -0.21
C LYS A 208 -12.27 -1.26 0.61
N GLY A 209 -12.04 -2.40 -0.06
CA GLY A 209 -11.70 -3.66 0.59
C GLY A 209 -10.46 -3.53 1.46
N ASN A 210 -9.37 -3.01 0.88
CA ASN A 210 -8.11 -2.84 1.60
C ASN A 210 -8.23 -1.86 2.77
N ILE A 211 -8.93 -0.72 2.60
CA ILE A 211 -9.10 0.26 3.70
C ILE A 211 -9.89 -0.36 4.86
N VAL A 212 -11.01 -1.04 4.57
CA VAL A 212 -11.83 -1.64 5.62
C VAL A 212 -11.07 -2.75 6.35
N VAL A 213 -10.37 -3.62 5.61
CA VAL A 213 -9.51 -4.65 6.20
C VAL A 213 -8.42 -4.03 7.07
N ALA A 214 -7.73 -3.01 6.58
CA ALA A 214 -6.67 -2.33 7.33
C ALA A 214 -7.18 -1.70 8.63
N ILE A 215 -8.33 -1.04 8.60
CA ILE A 215 -8.95 -0.47 9.81
C ILE A 215 -9.31 -1.57 10.80
N VAL A 216 -9.96 -2.64 10.33
CA VAL A 216 -10.38 -3.74 11.21
C VAL A 216 -9.17 -4.45 11.82
N GLN A 217 -8.16 -4.81 11.01
CA GLN A 217 -6.96 -5.47 11.50
C GLN A 217 -6.13 -4.57 12.41
N GLY A 218 -5.99 -3.28 12.09
CA GLY A 218 -5.29 -2.35 12.95
C GLY A 218 -5.99 -2.11 14.28
N ALA A 219 -7.33 -2.04 14.28
CA ALA A 219 -8.12 -1.92 15.50
C ALA A 219 -8.01 -3.18 16.36
N LEU A 220 -8.19 -4.37 15.77
CA LEU A 220 -8.05 -5.65 16.47
C LEU A 220 -6.62 -5.85 17.01
N GLY A 221 -5.61 -5.50 16.21
CA GLY A 221 -4.20 -5.56 16.58
C GLY A 221 -3.86 -4.63 17.74
N SER A 222 -4.34 -3.38 17.69
CA SER A 222 -4.19 -2.43 18.79
C SER A 222 -4.88 -2.93 20.06
N LEU A 223 -6.09 -3.48 19.93
CA LEU A 223 -6.87 -3.98 21.07
C LEU A 223 -6.18 -5.16 21.75
N VAL A 224 -5.69 -6.15 20.99
CA VAL A 224 -5.02 -7.30 21.59
C VAL A 224 -3.69 -6.91 22.23
N PHE A 225 -2.92 -5.99 21.62
CA PHE A 225 -1.67 -5.52 22.21
C PHE A 225 -1.91 -4.67 23.45
N TRP A 226 -2.99 -3.90 23.48
CA TRP A 226 -3.40 -3.16 24.68
C TRP A 226 -3.79 -4.10 25.82
N PHE A 227 -4.55 -5.17 25.53
CA PHE A 227 -4.92 -6.17 26.53
C PHE A 227 -3.72 -6.96 27.08
N MET A 228 -2.66 -7.10 26.28
CA MET A 228 -1.43 -7.80 26.66
C MET A 228 -0.37 -6.87 27.28
N ASP A 229 -0.73 -5.64 27.64
CA ASP A 229 0.16 -4.62 28.21
C ASP A 229 1.44 -4.38 27.37
N ILE A 230 1.32 -4.52 26.05
CA ILE A 230 2.41 -4.22 25.12
C ILE A 230 2.49 -2.70 24.94
N GLN A 231 3.70 -2.13 25.05
CA GLN A 231 3.91 -0.70 24.87
C GLN A 231 3.47 -0.24 23.47
N SER A 232 2.86 0.95 23.43
CA SER A 232 2.41 1.61 22.20
C SER A 232 1.50 0.75 21.32
N PRO A 233 0.35 0.27 21.85
CA PRO A 233 -0.54 -0.64 21.11
C PRO A 233 -1.10 0.00 19.83
N VAL A 234 -1.35 1.31 19.85
CA VAL A 234 -1.81 2.07 18.68
C VAL A 234 -0.77 2.08 17.56
N PHE A 235 0.52 2.26 17.90
CA PHE A 235 1.61 2.21 16.92
C PHE A 235 1.65 0.85 16.21
N TRP A 236 1.59 -0.24 16.98
CA TRP A 236 1.57 -1.59 16.40
C TRP A 236 0.30 -1.88 15.61
N GLY A 237 -0.85 -1.39 16.06
CA GLY A 237 -2.11 -1.46 15.31
C GLY A 237 -2.01 -0.73 13.97
N VAL A 238 -1.39 0.45 13.94
CA VAL A 238 -1.14 1.21 12.70
C VAL A 238 -0.16 0.47 11.78
N MET A 239 0.88 -0.14 12.33
CA MET A 239 1.80 -0.98 11.56
C MET A 239 1.09 -2.23 11.00
N MET A 240 0.21 -2.86 11.78
CA MET A 240 -0.62 -3.97 11.31
C MET A 240 -1.58 -3.53 10.21
N ALA A 241 -2.22 -2.36 10.34
CA ALA A 241 -3.06 -1.78 9.31
C ALA A 241 -2.26 -1.53 8.01
N PHE A 242 -1.06 -0.97 8.12
CA PHE A 242 -0.21 -0.72 6.96
C PHE A 242 0.26 -2.02 6.30
N LEU A 243 0.71 -2.99 7.08
CA LEU A 243 1.17 -4.27 6.55
C LEU A 243 0.01 -5.15 6.04
N SER A 244 -1.21 -5.03 6.57
CA SER A 244 -2.42 -5.74 6.09
C SER A 244 -2.71 -5.55 4.61
N LEU A 245 -2.17 -4.47 4.03
CA LEU A 245 -2.18 -4.26 2.61
C LEU A 245 -1.59 -5.48 1.91
N LEU A 246 -0.43 -5.98 2.37
CA LEU A 246 0.18 -7.21 1.87
C LEU A 246 -0.74 -8.42 2.10
N PRO A 247 -1.27 -9.04 1.03
CA PRO A 247 -2.18 -10.18 1.17
C PRO A 247 -1.50 -11.33 1.92
N LEU A 248 -2.30 -12.10 2.67
CA LEU A 248 -1.93 -13.38 3.29
C LEU A 248 -0.97 -13.29 4.49
N VAL A 249 -0.08 -12.30 4.55
CA VAL A 249 0.99 -12.24 5.56
C VAL A 249 0.97 -10.96 6.40
N GLY A 250 0.32 -9.90 5.92
CA GLY A 250 0.43 -8.53 6.42
C GLY A 250 0.50 -8.35 7.94
N ALA A 251 -0.62 -8.52 8.64
CA ALA A 251 -0.65 -8.39 10.10
C ALA A 251 0.14 -9.50 10.82
N GLY A 252 0.26 -10.69 10.21
CA GLY A 252 1.03 -11.83 10.73
C GLY A 252 2.50 -11.53 10.95
N LEU A 253 3.07 -10.63 10.15
CA LEU A 253 4.46 -10.18 10.30
C LEU A 253 4.73 -9.46 11.62
N ILE A 254 3.69 -8.94 12.30
CA ILE A 254 3.84 -8.22 13.57
C ILE A 254 3.49 -9.13 14.74
N TRP A 255 2.27 -9.68 14.78
CA TRP A 255 1.85 -10.46 15.96
C TRP A 255 2.56 -11.81 16.06
N GLY A 256 3.01 -12.40 14.94
CA GLY A 256 3.68 -13.70 14.92
C GLY A 256 5.01 -13.72 15.70
N PRO A 257 5.95 -12.81 15.40
CA PRO A 257 7.18 -12.66 16.18
C PRO A 257 6.93 -12.31 17.65
N VAL A 258 5.92 -11.48 17.96
CA VAL A 258 5.56 -11.12 19.33
C VAL A 258 5.03 -12.34 20.10
N ALA A 259 4.16 -13.14 19.49
CA ALA A 259 3.66 -14.38 20.08
C ALA A 259 4.80 -15.36 20.37
N LEU A 260 5.72 -15.52 19.42
CA LEU A 260 6.91 -16.36 19.59
C LEU A 260 7.79 -15.85 20.74
N PHE A 261 7.98 -14.53 20.84
CA PHE A 261 8.74 -13.92 21.93
C PHE A 261 8.14 -14.24 23.30
N PHE A 262 6.82 -14.13 23.49
CA PHE A 262 6.18 -14.50 24.76
C PHE A 262 6.39 -15.98 25.11
N VAL A 263 6.22 -16.89 24.15
CA VAL A 263 6.45 -18.33 24.37
C VAL A 263 7.89 -18.61 24.79
N LEU A 264 8.86 -17.99 24.12
CA LEU A 264 10.29 -18.18 24.41
C LEU A 264 10.69 -17.63 25.80
N ASN A 265 10.01 -16.60 26.29
CA ASN A 265 10.25 -16.02 27.62
C ASN A 265 9.46 -16.72 28.75
N GLY A 266 8.79 -17.83 28.47
CA GLY A 266 8.04 -18.61 29.46
C GLY A 266 6.59 -18.13 29.70
N ALA A 267 6.17 -17.06 29.04
CA ALA A 267 4.80 -16.53 29.06
C ALA A 267 3.93 -17.29 28.03
N LEU A 268 3.68 -18.57 28.31
CA LEU A 268 3.09 -19.49 27.35
C LEU A 268 1.62 -19.17 27.05
N TRP A 269 0.87 -18.69 28.03
CA TRP A 269 -0.55 -18.34 27.86
C TRP A 269 -0.74 -17.10 26.99
N GLU A 270 0.11 -16.09 27.20
CA GLU A 270 0.15 -14.85 26.45
C GLU A 270 0.54 -15.14 24.99
N GLY A 271 1.61 -15.92 24.79
CA GLY A 271 2.08 -16.28 23.45
C GLY A 271 1.09 -17.14 22.66
N VAL A 272 0.54 -18.19 23.28
CA VAL A 272 -0.46 -19.06 22.63
C VAL A 272 -1.78 -18.31 22.42
N GLY A 273 -2.21 -17.50 23.38
CA GLY A 273 -3.40 -16.66 23.28
C GLY A 273 -3.31 -15.68 22.12
N LEU A 274 -2.17 -14.99 21.97
CA LEU A 274 -1.92 -14.10 20.85
C LEU A 274 -1.87 -14.84 19.52
N ALA A 275 -1.24 -16.02 19.47
CA ALA A 275 -1.19 -16.82 18.25
C ALA A 275 -2.59 -17.29 17.82
N LEU A 276 -3.41 -17.76 18.76
CA LEU A 276 -4.79 -18.16 18.50
C LEU A 276 -5.63 -16.98 18.04
N PHE A 277 -5.54 -15.82 18.70
CA PHE A 277 -6.24 -14.62 18.29
C PHE A 277 -5.77 -14.11 16.92
N GLY A 278 -4.47 -14.13 16.67
CA GLY A 278 -3.85 -13.76 15.40
C GLY A 278 -4.34 -14.63 14.23
N ILE A 279 -4.43 -15.94 14.42
CA ILE A 279 -4.88 -16.88 13.38
C ILE A 279 -6.41 -16.86 13.22
N LEU A 280 -7.15 -16.97 14.33
CA LEU A 280 -8.60 -17.17 14.32
C LEU A 280 -9.41 -15.88 14.23
N VAL A 281 -8.86 -14.74 14.63
CA VAL A 281 -9.57 -13.46 14.58
C VAL A 281 -8.96 -12.60 13.49
N ILE A 282 -7.68 -12.22 13.62
CA ILE A 282 -7.04 -11.28 12.68
C ILE A 282 -6.88 -11.91 11.28
N GLY A 283 -6.41 -13.15 11.19
CA GLY A 283 -6.24 -13.88 9.94
C GLY A 283 -7.55 -14.16 9.21
N LEU A 284 -8.65 -14.38 9.96
CA LEU A 284 -9.97 -14.56 9.35
C LEU A 284 -10.53 -13.28 8.73
N VAL A 285 -10.11 -12.10 9.18
CA VAL A 285 -10.52 -10.83 8.55
C VAL A 285 -10.12 -10.82 7.07
N ASP A 286 -8.90 -11.23 6.73
CA ASP A 286 -8.47 -11.26 5.33
C ASP A 286 -9.21 -12.33 4.52
N ASN A 287 -9.50 -13.49 5.14
CA ASN A 287 -10.14 -14.62 4.47
C ASN A 287 -11.65 -14.42 4.23
N PHE A 288 -12.34 -13.66 5.08
CA PHE A 288 -13.80 -13.47 5.00
C PHE A 288 -14.20 -12.07 4.52
N LEU A 289 -13.56 -11.03 5.06
CA LEU A 289 -13.98 -9.65 4.83
C LEU A 289 -13.60 -9.19 3.42
N ARG A 290 -12.43 -9.60 2.92
CA ARG A 290 -11.97 -9.22 1.56
C ARG A 290 -12.88 -9.80 0.46
N PRO A 291 -13.25 -11.10 0.45
CA PRO A 291 -14.22 -11.63 -0.51
C PRO A 291 -15.63 -11.02 -0.39
N MET A 292 -16.09 -10.73 0.84
CA MET A 292 -17.40 -10.14 1.08
C MET A 292 -17.49 -8.71 0.52
N LEU A 293 -16.44 -7.91 0.68
CA LEU A 293 -16.39 -6.51 0.22
C LEU A 293 -16.15 -6.38 -1.29
N VAL A 294 -15.40 -7.31 -1.88
CA VAL A 294 -15.06 -7.28 -3.31
C VAL A 294 -16.17 -7.89 -4.18
N GLY A 295 -17.02 -8.75 -3.61
CA GLY A 295 -18.15 -9.38 -4.29
C GLY A 295 -17.73 -10.52 -5.23
N LYS A 296 -18.68 -11.42 -5.54
CA LYS A 296 -18.44 -12.68 -6.28
C LYS A 296 -18.05 -12.51 -7.76
N ASP A 297 -18.05 -11.30 -8.30
CA ASP A 297 -18.07 -11.04 -9.76
C ASP A 297 -16.69 -11.00 -10.45
N THR A 298 -15.61 -11.12 -9.68
CA THR A 298 -14.25 -11.27 -10.21
C THR A 298 -13.47 -12.18 -9.28
N ARG A 299 -13.72 -13.49 -9.36
CA ARG A 299 -12.89 -14.49 -8.66
C ARG A 299 -11.55 -14.62 -9.38
N MET A 300 -10.72 -13.59 -9.26
CA MET A 300 -9.29 -13.78 -9.48
C MET A 300 -8.80 -14.74 -8.42
N PRO A 301 -8.11 -15.82 -8.79
CA PRO A 301 -7.51 -16.70 -7.82
C PRO A 301 -6.55 -15.94 -6.90
N ASP A 302 -6.49 -16.31 -5.63
CA ASP A 302 -5.67 -15.60 -4.63
C ASP A 302 -4.19 -15.58 -4.98
N TYR A 303 -3.69 -16.65 -5.64
CA TYR A 303 -2.31 -16.69 -6.13
C TYR A 303 -2.03 -15.58 -7.16
N LEU A 304 -3.01 -15.23 -7.99
CA LEU A 304 -2.87 -14.20 -9.02
C LEU A 304 -2.84 -12.81 -8.36
N VAL A 305 -3.66 -12.61 -7.33
CA VAL A 305 -3.61 -11.40 -6.50
C VAL A 305 -2.23 -11.27 -5.84
N LEU A 306 -1.75 -12.32 -5.16
CA LEU A 306 -0.44 -12.33 -4.49
C LEU A 306 0.70 -12.03 -5.47
N ILE A 307 0.80 -12.76 -6.58
CA ILE A 307 1.86 -12.57 -7.58
C ILE A 307 1.77 -11.16 -8.18
N SER A 308 0.58 -10.67 -8.48
CA SER A 308 0.40 -9.33 -9.03
C SER A 308 0.77 -8.23 -8.04
N THR A 309 0.48 -8.41 -6.76
CA THR A 309 0.89 -7.49 -5.70
C THR A 309 2.41 -7.49 -5.55
N LEU A 310 3.05 -8.66 -5.45
CA LEU A 310 4.50 -8.76 -5.31
C LEU A 310 5.25 -8.22 -6.54
N GLY A 311 4.81 -8.61 -7.74
CA GLY A 311 5.35 -8.08 -9.00
C GLY A 311 5.11 -6.58 -9.16
N GLY A 312 3.94 -6.10 -8.73
CA GLY A 312 3.60 -4.69 -8.66
C GLY A 312 4.55 -3.93 -7.75
N LEU A 313 4.77 -4.40 -6.51
CA LEU A 313 5.71 -3.78 -5.56
C LEU A 313 7.12 -3.70 -6.14
N SER A 314 7.57 -4.76 -6.82
CA SER A 314 8.90 -4.79 -7.42
C SER A 314 9.07 -3.78 -8.56
N LEU A 315 8.02 -3.51 -9.35
CA LEU A 315 8.09 -2.63 -10.52
C LEU A 315 7.73 -1.17 -10.21
N PHE A 316 6.77 -0.95 -9.33
CA PHE A 316 6.17 0.36 -9.06
C PHE A 316 6.32 0.80 -7.59
N GLY A 317 7.14 0.11 -6.80
CA GLY A 317 7.34 0.40 -5.38
C GLY A 317 6.03 0.33 -4.59
N LEU A 318 5.83 1.25 -3.64
CA LEU A 318 4.62 1.28 -2.80
C LEU A 318 3.33 1.45 -3.62
N ASN A 319 3.35 2.15 -4.75
CA ASN A 319 2.19 2.30 -5.64
C ASN A 319 1.78 0.96 -6.26
N GLY A 320 2.77 0.09 -6.49
CA GLY A 320 2.64 -1.26 -7.04
C GLY A 320 1.69 -2.17 -6.29
N PHE A 321 1.52 -1.92 -4.99
CA PHE A 321 0.57 -2.65 -4.15
C PHE A 321 -0.87 -2.56 -4.70
N VAL A 322 -1.29 -1.39 -5.15
CA VAL A 322 -2.64 -1.16 -5.70
C VAL A 322 -2.65 -1.39 -7.21
N ILE A 323 -1.60 -0.95 -7.90
CA ILE A 323 -1.46 -1.07 -9.37
C ILE A 323 -1.44 -2.55 -9.80
N GLY A 324 -0.72 -3.41 -9.08
CA GLY A 324 -0.54 -4.83 -9.42
C GLY A 324 -1.87 -5.58 -9.60
N PRO A 325 -2.69 -5.70 -8.54
CA PRO A 325 -4.01 -6.34 -8.61
C PRO A 325 -4.95 -5.69 -9.62
N LEU A 326 -4.85 -4.37 -9.82
CA LEU A 326 -5.66 -3.66 -10.80
C LEU A 326 -5.29 -4.05 -12.24
N ILE A 327 -4.00 -4.14 -12.55
CA ILE A 327 -3.50 -4.59 -13.86
C ILE A 327 -3.87 -6.06 -14.08
N ALA A 328 -3.66 -6.92 -13.07
CA ALA A 328 -4.09 -8.31 -13.10
C ALA A 328 -5.59 -8.42 -13.40
N ALA A 329 -6.40 -7.55 -12.80
CA ALA A 329 -7.83 -7.53 -13.03
C ALA A 329 -8.22 -7.11 -14.45
N LEU A 330 -7.55 -6.10 -14.99
CA LEU A 330 -7.72 -5.68 -16.37
C LEU A 330 -7.23 -6.73 -17.35
N PHE A 331 -6.15 -7.44 -17.03
CA PHE A 331 -5.62 -8.54 -17.83
C PHE A 331 -6.66 -9.66 -17.96
N VAL A 332 -7.19 -10.17 -16.83
CA VAL A 332 -8.24 -11.20 -16.84
C VAL A 332 -9.47 -10.70 -17.58
N ALA A 333 -9.93 -9.47 -17.30
CA ALA A 333 -11.10 -8.90 -17.97
C ALA A 333 -10.92 -8.77 -19.49
N SER A 334 -9.73 -8.41 -19.96
CA SER A 334 -9.43 -8.29 -21.38
C SER A 334 -9.39 -9.65 -22.06
N TRP A 335 -8.85 -10.67 -21.38
CA TRP A 335 -8.83 -12.04 -21.88
C TRP A 335 -10.24 -12.66 -21.93
N ASP A 336 -11.06 -12.43 -20.90
CA ASP A 336 -12.48 -12.81 -20.88
C ASP A 336 -13.21 -12.22 -22.09
N LEU A 337 -13.02 -10.92 -22.35
CA LEU A 337 -13.62 -10.23 -23.50
C LEU A 337 -13.16 -10.82 -24.84
N PHE A 338 -11.88 -11.15 -24.97
CA PHE A 338 -11.32 -11.75 -26.18
C PHE A 338 -11.91 -13.16 -26.45
N THR A 339 -11.99 -14.00 -25.42
CA THR A 339 -12.54 -15.36 -25.56
C THR A 339 -14.06 -15.36 -25.83
N GLU A 340 -14.82 -14.44 -25.23
CA GLU A 340 -16.25 -14.27 -25.53
C GLU A 340 -16.51 -13.78 -26.96
N ALA A 341 -15.65 -12.88 -27.48
CA ALA A 341 -15.76 -12.41 -28.86
C ALA A 341 -15.53 -13.54 -29.88
N GLY A 342 -14.61 -14.47 -29.59
CA GLY A 342 -14.36 -15.64 -30.43
C GLY A 342 -15.53 -16.62 -30.52
N LYS A 343 -16.32 -16.77 -29.45
CA LYS A 343 -17.48 -17.68 -29.42
C LYS A 343 -18.66 -17.23 -30.30
N LYS A 344 -18.78 -15.94 -30.63
CA LYS A 344 -19.87 -15.42 -31.48
C LYS A 344 -19.65 -15.64 -32.98
N VAL A 345 -18.47 -16.09 -33.41
CA VAL A 345 -18.11 -16.26 -34.84
C VAL A 345 -18.34 -17.70 -35.33
N MET A 346 -18.77 -18.63 -34.46
CA MET A 346 -19.15 -19.99 -34.86
C MET A 346 -20.66 -20.19 -34.71
N LEU A 347 -21.42 -19.81 -35.74
CA LEU A 347 -22.69 -20.46 -36.05
C LEU A 347 -22.65 -20.86 -37.54
N PRO A 348 -22.90 -22.15 -37.86
CA PRO A 348 -22.95 -22.64 -39.24
C PRO A 348 -24.12 -22.06 -40.03
#